data_AF-A0A8T1V5P2-F1
#
_entry.id   AF-A0A8T1V5P2-F1
#
_cell.length_a   1.000
_cell.length_b   1.000
_cell.length_c   1.000
_cell.angle_alpha   90.00
_cell.angle_beta   90.00
_cell.angle_gamma   90.00
#
_symmetry.space_group_name_H-M   'P 1'
#
loop_
_entity.id
_entity.type
_entity.pdbx_description
1 polymer ?
#
loop_
_entity_poly.entity_id
_entity_poly.type
_entity_poly.pdbx_seq_one_letter_code
_entity_poly.pdbx_strand_id
1 'polypeptide(L)'
;MPRPATPWHPASGSDSEHKSKARVDLKRPQLTSALGSINTYVNSCNGRPLWSAETEERIDTHAIRPQIPFLATTADLSARSAGDARYKVPEDMRVTFQRWRLDLFRKGRRGFRASLTATLVVTALFVVGLRVALVSQTKFLRAPVILPELSKAQLPPPTSVLHPNTPLQPALNTETVFSIKRAGGPFPEYLESFPQHGQTEPGLHYRIENTRLLAQAGSREQDSLLLITVFNDAQSWGTNRSVTDYFELVSSLDFPKEKMSLALLTSSKDEFLRVRKTLSHKIHHYSRLSVIFRNDFSQEGLTRLNRHSDELQLNRRRMLARYRNYALLSNLQTWHQHVLWLDADIVTIPADLLLKMSRSGLDIVTPMCSRRYNYDNKDSYDYDLNAWVGHRKVRPANTENFVPGPLSARNMHDLVGEKQAAVPLDSVGGTMLYVRADVHRQGVVFPAHYIIGSEWGREGYDGIETEGFCYNAHFLGYKCWGMPKEIVYHAV
;
A
#
# COMPACT_ATOMS: atom_id res chain seq x y z
N MET A 1 21.21 -39.65 36.54
CA MET A 1 22.13 -40.44 35.69
C MET A 1 22.06 -41.90 36.14
N PRO A 2 22.31 -42.91 35.28
CA PRO A 2 22.34 -42.93 33.80
C PRO A 2 21.50 -44.12 33.20
N ARG A 3 20.79 -43.92 32.06
CA ARG A 3 21.08 -44.39 30.67
C ARG A 3 20.65 -45.84 30.34
N PRO A 4 20.57 -46.28 29.05
CA PRO A 4 20.46 -45.57 27.77
C PRO A 4 19.41 -46.15 26.77
N ALA A 5 19.34 -45.46 25.63
CA ALA A 5 18.62 -45.73 24.38
C ALA A 5 18.96 -47.04 23.63
N THR A 6 18.12 -47.44 22.66
CA THR A 6 18.52 -47.63 21.24
C THR A 6 17.32 -47.88 20.28
N PRO A 7 17.49 -47.64 18.97
CA PRO A 7 16.43 -47.44 17.97
C PRO A 7 16.20 -48.64 17.03
N TRP A 8 15.09 -48.59 16.29
CA TRP A 8 14.74 -49.55 15.23
C TRP A 8 15.19 -49.06 13.84
N HIS A 9 15.95 -49.91 13.16
CA HIS A 9 16.12 -49.92 11.70
C HIS A 9 15.02 -50.79 11.05
N PRO A 10 14.83 -50.66 9.73
CA PRO A 10 14.71 -51.88 8.94
C PRO A 10 15.67 -51.91 7.74
N ALA A 11 15.87 -53.15 7.33
CA ALA A 11 17.00 -53.68 6.59
C ALA A 11 16.82 -53.61 5.06
N SER A 12 17.97 -53.69 4.40
CA SER A 12 18.20 -54.07 3.01
C SER A 12 17.75 -55.49 2.69
N GLY A 13 17.25 -55.70 1.48
CA GLY A 13 17.11 -57.02 0.84
C GLY A 13 17.08 -56.84 -0.68
N SER A 14 18.09 -57.42 -1.35
CA SER A 14 18.25 -57.51 -2.80
C SER A 14 17.31 -58.56 -3.41
N ASP A 15 16.98 -58.44 -4.69
CA ASP A 15 17.37 -59.43 -5.72
C ASP A 15 16.81 -59.08 -7.11
N SER A 16 17.40 -59.77 -8.09
CA SER A 16 17.74 -59.39 -9.45
C SER A 16 16.75 -59.83 -10.54
N GLU A 17 16.81 -59.07 -11.64
CA GLU A 17 16.85 -59.52 -13.05
C GLU A 17 15.58 -60.13 -13.72
N HIS A 18 15.05 -59.46 -14.75
CA HIS A 18 15.13 -59.98 -16.14
C HIS A 18 14.69 -58.99 -17.22
N LYS A 19 15.32 -59.16 -18.39
CA LYS A 19 15.28 -58.38 -19.64
C LYS A 19 13.90 -58.39 -20.32
N SER A 20 13.55 -57.32 -21.03
CA SER A 20 13.18 -57.41 -22.46
C SER A 20 13.12 -56.05 -23.16
N LYS A 21 13.65 -56.04 -24.38
CA LYS A 21 13.59 -54.94 -25.37
C LYS A 21 12.19 -54.87 -25.95
N ALA A 22 11.66 -53.66 -26.16
CA ALA A 22 10.72 -53.39 -27.25
C ALA A 22 10.86 -51.94 -27.72
N ARG A 23 11.36 -51.81 -28.94
CA ARG A 23 11.46 -50.60 -29.75
C ARG A 23 10.14 -50.50 -30.54
N VAL A 24 9.42 -49.39 -30.42
CA VAL A 24 8.32 -49.06 -31.35
C VAL A 24 8.46 -47.60 -31.74
N ASP A 25 8.97 -47.39 -32.95
CA ASP A 25 8.74 -46.21 -33.78
C ASP A 25 7.24 -46.08 -34.05
N LEU A 26 6.68 -44.86 -34.04
CA LEU A 26 5.59 -44.45 -34.95
C LEU A 26 5.36 -42.92 -34.90
N LYS A 27 5.88 -42.27 -35.94
CA LYS A 27 5.30 -41.23 -36.81
C LYS A 27 4.70 -39.93 -36.22
N ARG A 28 5.35 -38.84 -36.61
CA ARG A 28 4.75 -37.50 -36.87
C ARG A 28 3.64 -37.58 -37.91
N PRO A 29 2.75 -36.57 -37.92
CA PRO A 29 2.36 -35.92 -39.16
C PRO A 29 2.68 -34.41 -39.15
N GLN A 30 3.40 -33.98 -40.19
CA GLN A 30 3.27 -32.64 -40.78
C GLN A 30 2.33 -32.76 -41.98
N LEU A 31 1.51 -31.71 -42.24
CA LEU A 31 1.12 -31.17 -43.55
C LEU A 31 0.21 -29.93 -43.28
N THR A 32 0.69 -28.70 -43.51
CA THR A 32 0.48 -27.84 -44.72
C THR A 32 -0.97 -27.38 -44.90
N SER A 33 -1.30 -26.11 -44.64
CA SER A 33 -1.27 -24.93 -45.54
C SER A 33 -2.49 -24.78 -46.48
N ALA A 34 -3.24 -23.68 -46.31
CA ALA A 34 -3.92 -22.90 -47.34
C ALA A 34 -4.48 -21.64 -46.63
N LEU A 35 -3.91 -20.43 -46.79
CA LEU A 35 -4.09 -19.48 -47.90
C LEU A 35 -5.55 -19.30 -48.34
N GLY A 36 -6.08 -18.10 -48.07
CA GLY A 36 -7.40 -17.62 -48.51
C GLY A 36 -7.60 -16.18 -48.08
N SER A 37 -7.14 -15.27 -48.93
CA SER A 37 -7.16 -13.80 -48.83
C SER A 37 -8.47 -13.17 -49.32
N ILE A 38 -8.62 -11.85 -49.06
CA ILE A 38 -9.50 -10.85 -49.72
C ILE A 38 -10.93 -10.75 -49.09
N ASN A 39 -11.53 -9.62 -48.71
CA ASN A 39 -11.44 -8.23 -49.20
C ASN A 39 -11.83 -7.17 -48.14
N THR A 40 -11.37 -5.96 -48.41
CA THR A 40 -11.72 -4.63 -47.86
C THR A 40 -13.19 -4.23 -47.98
N TYR A 41 -13.69 -3.40 -47.04
CA TYR A 41 -14.56 -2.27 -47.35
C TYR A 41 -14.38 -1.11 -46.35
N VAL A 42 -14.27 0.10 -46.91
CA VAL A 42 -14.18 1.41 -46.29
C VAL A 42 -15.56 2.08 -46.32
N ASN A 43 -15.94 2.81 -45.26
CA ASN A 43 -16.67 4.10 -45.22
C ASN A 43 -17.27 4.28 -43.80
N SER A 44 -16.80 5.23 -42.98
CA SER A 44 -17.20 6.65 -42.95
C SER A 44 -18.70 6.85 -42.73
N CYS A 45 -19.10 7.36 -41.55
CA CYS A 45 -19.80 8.65 -41.45
C CYS A 45 -20.06 9.10 -39.99
N ASN A 46 -19.88 10.41 -39.81
CA ASN A 46 -20.19 11.24 -38.64
C ASN A 46 -21.69 11.33 -38.34
N GLY A 47 -22.04 11.64 -37.08
CA GLY A 47 -23.33 12.29 -36.75
C GLY A 47 -23.83 12.07 -35.33
N ARG A 48 -23.62 13.06 -34.45
CA ARG A 48 -24.48 13.39 -33.28
C ARG A 48 -25.17 14.73 -33.60
N PRO A 49 -26.12 15.23 -32.78
CA PRO A 49 -27.26 14.60 -32.09
C PRO A 49 -28.57 15.41 -32.34
N LEU A 50 -29.74 14.91 -31.93
CA LEU A 50 -30.95 15.74 -31.79
C LEU A 50 -31.87 15.25 -30.66
N TRP A 51 -32.55 16.22 -30.08
CA TRP A 51 -33.27 16.28 -28.80
C TRP A 51 -34.73 15.80 -28.84
N SER A 52 -35.29 15.60 -27.64
CA SER A 52 -36.72 15.65 -27.23
C SER A 52 -37.59 14.45 -27.65
N ALA A 53 -38.61 13.98 -26.92
CA ALA A 53 -39.32 14.49 -25.74
C ALA A 53 -39.94 13.33 -24.93
N GLU A 54 -40.20 13.63 -23.65
CA GLU A 54 -41.31 13.22 -22.78
C GLU A 54 -42.22 12.04 -23.17
N THR A 55 -42.39 11.12 -22.21
CA THR A 55 -43.71 10.64 -21.77
C THR A 55 -43.66 10.28 -20.28
N GLU A 56 -44.52 10.95 -19.50
CA GLU A 56 -44.91 10.60 -18.13
C GLU A 56 -45.70 9.28 -18.10
N GLU A 57 -45.49 8.44 -17.08
CA GLU A 57 -46.60 7.69 -16.47
C GLU A 57 -46.35 7.33 -14.99
N ARG A 58 -47.22 7.90 -14.16
CA ARG A 58 -47.77 7.53 -12.84
C ARG A 58 -47.22 6.33 -12.04
N ILE A 59 -46.67 6.69 -10.87
CA ILE A 59 -47.03 6.31 -9.49
C ILE A 59 -47.90 5.05 -9.29
N ASP A 60 -47.37 4.08 -8.50
CA ASP A 60 -48.12 3.49 -7.38
C ASP A 60 -47.17 3.14 -6.21
N THR A 61 -47.52 3.64 -5.03
CA THR A 61 -46.79 3.51 -3.77
C THR A 61 -47.45 2.43 -2.90
N HIS A 62 -46.65 1.51 -2.34
CA HIS A 62 -47.06 0.69 -1.21
C HIS A 62 -46.09 0.85 -0.05
N ALA A 63 -46.65 1.35 1.05
CA ALA A 63 -45.99 1.65 2.30
C ALA A 63 -45.89 0.41 3.20
N ILE A 64 -44.75 0.24 3.86
CA ILE A 64 -44.61 -0.64 5.02
C ILE A 64 -43.96 0.17 6.15
N ARG A 65 -44.74 0.43 7.20
CA ARG A 65 -44.27 0.96 8.51
C ARG A 65 -43.89 -0.22 9.42
N PRO A 66 -42.90 -0.05 10.30
CA PRO A 66 -42.91 -0.69 11.61
C PRO A 66 -43.07 0.33 12.74
N GLN A 67 -43.94 0.00 13.69
CA GLN A 67 -44.11 0.70 14.97
C GLN A 67 -43.03 0.24 15.98
N ILE A 68 -42.50 1.17 16.77
CA ILE A 68 -41.73 0.90 18.00
C ILE A 68 -42.34 1.79 19.11
N PRO A 69 -42.64 1.26 20.31
CA PRO A 69 -43.19 2.05 21.40
C PRO A 69 -42.13 2.79 22.22
N PHE A 70 -42.53 3.97 22.66
CA PHE A 70 -41.86 4.90 23.56
C PHE A 70 -41.70 4.35 24.99
N LEU A 71 -40.59 4.69 25.65
CA LEU A 71 -40.51 4.89 27.10
C LEU A 71 -39.72 6.17 27.36
N ALA A 72 -40.39 7.12 28.00
CA ALA A 72 -39.90 8.44 28.35
C ALA A 72 -39.23 8.44 29.72
N THR A 73 -38.13 9.17 29.86
CA THR A 73 -37.77 9.84 31.11
C THR A 73 -37.13 11.20 30.79
N THR A 74 -37.74 12.21 31.38
CA THR A 74 -37.46 13.63 31.32
C THR A 74 -36.26 14.01 32.20
N ALA A 75 -35.38 14.86 31.69
CA ALA A 75 -34.71 15.89 32.48
C ALA A 75 -34.34 17.07 31.56
N ASP A 76 -35.01 18.17 31.85
CA ASP A 76 -35.01 19.47 31.22
C ASP A 76 -33.75 20.26 31.63
N LEU A 77 -33.17 21.05 30.72
CA LEU A 77 -32.37 22.26 31.00
C LEU A 77 -32.05 23.01 29.69
N SER A 78 -33.00 23.86 29.29
CA SER A 78 -32.85 25.21 28.70
C SER A 78 -31.78 25.49 27.63
N ALA A 79 -32.26 25.53 26.38
CA ALA A 79 -32.18 26.62 25.39
C ALA A 79 -31.01 27.63 25.42
N ARG A 80 -30.30 27.74 24.28
CA ARG A 80 -30.16 28.98 23.50
C ARG A 80 -29.85 28.69 22.03
N SER A 81 -30.57 29.40 21.17
CA SER A 81 -30.72 29.22 19.72
C SER A 81 -29.50 29.59 18.88
N ALA A 82 -29.24 28.86 17.80
CA ALA A 82 -28.63 29.42 16.60
C ALA A 82 -29.31 28.79 15.36
N GLY A 83 -30.02 29.64 14.63
CA GLY A 83 -30.79 29.28 13.46
C GLY A 83 -29.94 29.10 12.20
N ASP A 84 -30.50 28.27 11.35
CA ASP A 84 -30.15 27.91 9.98
C ASP A 84 -29.99 29.15 9.08
N ALA A 85 -28.86 29.28 8.36
CA ALA A 85 -28.66 30.31 7.35
C ALA A 85 -27.88 29.76 6.15
N ARG A 86 -28.63 29.33 5.14
CA ARG A 86 -28.18 29.08 3.76
C ARG A 86 -27.63 30.38 3.16
N TYR A 87 -26.36 30.37 2.76
CA TYR A 87 -25.76 31.49 2.03
C TYR A 87 -26.12 31.41 0.54
N LYS A 88 -27.00 32.30 0.10
CA LYS A 88 -27.24 32.62 -1.32
C LYS A 88 -26.14 33.56 -1.81
N VAL A 89 -25.60 33.30 -2.99
CA VAL A 89 -24.71 34.21 -3.73
C VAL A 89 -25.57 35.32 -4.38
N PRO A 90 -25.35 36.62 -4.11
CA PRO A 90 -26.02 37.69 -4.83
C PRO A 90 -25.27 38.05 -6.13
N GLU A 91 -26.02 38.08 -7.24
CA GLU A 91 -25.63 38.70 -8.51
C GLU A 91 -25.62 40.23 -8.40
N ASP A 92 -24.50 40.85 -8.00
CA ASP A 92 -24.22 42.27 -8.32
C ASP A 92 -22.74 42.69 -8.32
N MET A 93 -21.79 41.78 -8.10
CA MET A 93 -20.37 42.13 -8.04
C MET A 93 -19.66 42.14 -9.42
N ARG A 94 -20.30 42.77 -10.41
CA ARG A 94 -19.70 43.08 -11.73
C ARG A 94 -19.99 44.50 -12.21
N VAL A 95 -20.22 45.49 -11.34
CA VAL A 95 -20.30 46.90 -11.79
C VAL A 95 -19.73 47.88 -10.74
N THR A 96 -18.50 47.65 -10.29
CA THR A 96 -17.81 48.62 -9.39
C THR A 96 -16.41 49.01 -9.85
N PHE A 97 -15.92 48.44 -10.95
CA PHE A 97 -14.59 48.77 -11.49
C PHE A 97 -14.60 49.83 -12.61
N GLN A 98 -15.77 50.17 -13.17
CA GLN A 98 -15.88 51.17 -14.23
C GLN A 98 -16.26 52.58 -13.76
N ARG A 99 -16.74 52.75 -12.52
CA ARG A 99 -17.12 54.07 -11.98
C ARG A 99 -15.96 54.85 -11.36
N TRP A 100 -14.86 54.18 -11.03
CA TRP A 100 -13.64 54.82 -10.50
C TRP A 100 -12.77 55.46 -11.59
N ARG A 101 -12.99 55.10 -12.86
CA ARG A 101 -12.15 55.53 -13.98
C ARG A 101 -12.57 56.87 -14.60
N LEU A 102 -13.72 57.42 -14.21
CA LEU A 102 -14.32 58.62 -14.83
C LEU A 102 -14.32 59.88 -13.95
N ASP A 103 -13.93 59.79 -12.67
CA ASP A 103 -13.87 60.97 -11.77
C ASP A 103 -12.45 61.56 -11.61
N LEU A 104 -11.44 60.93 -12.20
CA LEU A 104 -10.04 61.38 -12.16
C LEU A 104 -9.72 62.50 -13.17
N PHE A 105 -10.63 62.86 -14.07
CA PHE A 105 -10.40 63.86 -15.11
C PHE A 105 -11.02 65.25 -14.83
N ARG A 106 -11.48 65.50 -13.60
CA ARG A 106 -12.08 66.80 -13.25
C ARG A 106 -11.58 67.34 -11.91
N LYS A 107 -10.26 67.55 -11.77
CA LYS A 107 -9.69 68.43 -10.74
C LYS A 107 -8.28 68.88 -11.13
N GLY A 108 -8.10 70.20 -11.23
CA GLY A 108 -6.85 70.84 -11.64
C GLY A 108 -5.67 70.57 -10.71
N ARG A 109 -4.50 71.11 -11.11
CA ARG A 109 -3.12 70.90 -10.61
C ARG A 109 -2.86 70.75 -9.09
N ARG A 110 -3.83 70.97 -8.20
CA ARG A 110 -3.74 70.66 -6.76
C ARG A 110 -4.17 69.23 -6.38
N GLY A 111 -5.01 68.56 -7.18
CA GLY A 111 -5.44 67.17 -6.92
C GLY A 111 -4.37 66.11 -7.22
N PHE A 112 -3.48 66.39 -8.16
CA PHE A 112 -2.44 65.45 -8.60
C PHE A 112 -1.34 65.25 -7.55
N ARG A 113 -1.00 66.29 -6.79
CA ARG A 113 -0.01 66.19 -5.69
C ARG A 113 -0.56 65.39 -4.50
N ALA A 114 -1.83 65.56 -4.15
CA ALA A 114 -2.48 64.82 -3.07
C ALA A 114 -2.71 63.34 -3.44
N SER A 115 -3.00 63.05 -4.71
CA SER A 115 -3.13 61.66 -5.18
C SER A 115 -1.78 60.94 -5.24
N LEU A 116 -0.69 61.63 -5.63
CA LEU A 116 0.64 61.03 -5.68
C LEU A 116 1.17 60.73 -4.26
N THR A 117 0.95 61.64 -3.30
CA THR A 117 1.33 61.41 -1.90
C THR A 117 0.50 60.31 -1.25
N ALA A 118 -0.81 60.25 -1.51
CA ALA A 118 -1.65 59.15 -1.00
C ALA A 118 -1.21 57.79 -1.56
N THR A 119 -0.91 57.69 -2.86
CA THR A 119 -0.44 56.45 -3.47
C THR A 119 0.95 56.05 -2.98
N LEU A 120 1.86 57.01 -2.76
CA LEU A 120 3.18 56.76 -2.16
C LEU A 120 3.09 56.31 -0.70
N VAL A 121 2.18 56.87 0.08
CA VAL A 121 1.96 56.45 1.49
C VAL A 121 1.35 55.06 1.56
N VAL A 122 0.38 54.73 0.69
CA VAL A 122 -0.22 53.38 0.64
C VAL A 122 0.79 52.35 0.16
N THR A 123 1.60 52.65 -0.86
CA THR A 123 2.68 51.73 -1.30
C THR A 123 3.78 51.61 -0.26
N ALA A 124 4.17 52.69 0.44
CA ALA A 124 5.12 52.61 1.53
C ALA A 124 4.59 51.77 2.71
N LEU A 125 3.32 51.95 3.10
CA LEU A 125 2.68 51.14 4.13
C LEU A 125 2.52 49.67 3.69
N PHE A 126 2.27 49.40 2.41
CA PHE A 126 2.21 48.05 1.87
C PHE A 126 3.60 47.39 1.83
N VAL A 127 4.65 48.12 1.45
CA VAL A 127 6.05 47.63 1.46
C VAL A 127 6.56 47.42 2.88
N VAL A 128 6.22 48.31 3.82
CA VAL A 128 6.53 48.15 5.25
C VAL A 128 5.73 47.00 5.84
N GLY A 129 4.45 46.86 5.51
CA GLY A 129 3.59 45.74 5.93
C GLY A 129 4.08 44.39 5.37
N LEU A 130 4.50 44.35 4.09
CA LEU A 130 5.12 43.17 3.48
C LEU A 130 6.45 42.84 4.15
N ARG A 131 7.29 43.85 4.46
CA ARG A 131 8.54 43.63 5.19
C ARG A 131 8.29 43.16 6.62
N VAL A 132 7.29 43.66 7.32
CA VAL A 132 6.93 43.18 8.67
C VAL A 132 6.37 41.75 8.61
N ALA A 133 5.58 41.39 7.59
CA ALA A 133 5.11 40.03 7.37
C ALA A 133 6.24 39.06 6.97
N LEU A 134 7.17 39.47 6.10
CA LEU A 134 8.35 38.69 5.70
C LEU A 134 9.39 38.57 6.84
N VAL A 135 9.55 39.60 7.68
CA VAL A 135 10.41 39.56 8.88
C VAL A 135 9.76 38.78 10.01
N SER A 136 8.43 38.74 10.09
CA SER A 136 7.66 37.89 11.01
C SER A 136 7.78 36.40 10.65
N GLN A 137 7.68 36.05 9.36
CA GLN A 137 7.81 34.64 8.93
C GLN A 137 9.24 34.11 9.03
N THR A 138 10.26 34.97 8.90
CA THR A 138 11.67 34.54 9.04
C THR A 138 12.11 34.36 10.49
N LYS A 139 11.39 34.92 11.47
CA LYS A 139 11.65 34.68 12.91
C LYS A 139 10.89 33.47 13.48
N PHE A 140 9.81 33.02 12.85
CA PHE A 140 9.03 31.87 13.32
C PHE A 140 9.77 30.53 13.22
N LEU A 141 10.81 30.43 12.38
CA LEU A 141 11.51 29.17 12.11
C LEU A 141 12.86 29.02 12.82
N ARG A 142 13.29 30.00 13.65
CA ARG A 142 14.65 29.98 14.25
C ARG A 142 14.81 30.61 15.63
N ALA A 143 13.74 30.90 16.36
CA ALA A 143 13.88 31.00 17.80
C ALA A 143 13.82 29.56 18.34
N PRO A 144 14.92 28.96 18.86
CA PRO A 144 14.74 27.84 19.74
C PRO A 144 13.83 28.36 20.85
N VAL A 145 12.63 27.80 20.95
CA VAL A 145 11.97 27.81 22.26
C VAL A 145 12.95 27.02 23.10
N ILE A 146 13.80 27.74 23.84
CA ILE A 146 14.53 27.18 24.96
C ILE A 146 13.41 26.83 25.92
N LEU A 147 12.85 25.62 25.73
CA LEU A 147 12.20 24.95 26.83
C LEU A 147 13.23 25.06 27.95
N PRO A 148 12.88 25.66 29.10
CA PRO A 148 13.78 25.66 30.24
C PRO A 148 14.31 24.24 30.34
N GLU A 149 15.63 24.08 30.48
CA GLU A 149 16.24 22.76 30.66
C GLU A 149 15.25 21.96 31.49
N LEU A 150 14.77 20.84 30.94
CA LEU A 150 13.98 19.87 31.66
C LEU A 150 14.95 19.30 32.70
N SER A 151 15.20 20.12 33.71
CA SER A 151 16.32 20.05 34.61
C SER A 151 15.92 19.03 35.63
N LYS A 152 16.19 17.75 35.34
CA LYS A 152 16.11 16.65 36.32
C LYS A 152 14.78 16.47 37.05
N ALA A 153 13.72 17.19 36.67
CA ALA A 153 12.36 16.89 37.08
C ALA A 153 11.90 15.78 36.15
N GLN A 154 12.05 14.55 36.62
CA GLN A 154 11.54 13.35 35.96
C GLN A 154 10.03 13.53 35.84
N LEU A 155 9.58 14.07 34.69
CA LEU A 155 8.16 14.10 34.36
C LEU A 155 7.64 12.67 34.56
N PRO A 156 6.52 12.49 35.28
CA PRO A 156 5.96 11.16 35.43
C PRO A 156 5.77 10.59 34.02
N PRO A 157 6.18 9.32 33.78
CA PRO A 157 6.01 8.73 32.46
C PRO A 157 4.52 8.83 32.08
N PRO A 158 4.20 8.97 30.78
CA PRO A 158 2.82 8.89 30.35
C PRO A 158 2.17 7.65 30.96
N THR A 159 0.95 7.79 31.48
CA THR A 159 0.21 6.67 32.07
C THR A 159 -0.14 5.59 31.04
N SER A 160 -0.07 5.92 29.74
CA SER A 160 0.07 4.91 28.69
C SER A 160 1.47 4.29 28.84
N VAL A 161 1.52 3.15 29.50
CA VAL A 161 2.74 2.36 29.65
C VAL A 161 3.30 2.15 28.25
N LEU A 162 4.52 2.63 28.00
CA LEU A 162 5.33 2.09 26.90
C LEU A 162 5.25 0.58 27.07
N HIS A 163 4.57 -0.13 26.17
CA HIS A 163 4.36 -1.57 26.37
C HIS A 163 5.73 -2.19 26.70
N PRO A 164 5.84 -3.10 27.67
CA PRO A 164 7.11 -3.67 28.08
C PRO A 164 7.89 -4.27 26.90
N ASN A 165 7.17 -4.63 25.83
CA ASN A 165 7.71 -5.17 24.57
C ASN A 165 7.80 -4.13 23.45
N THR A 166 7.69 -2.82 23.72
CA THR A 166 7.94 -1.76 22.74
C THR A 166 9.45 -1.64 22.56
N PRO A 167 10.00 -1.90 21.37
CA PRO A 167 11.41 -1.73 21.12
C PRO A 167 11.80 -0.30 21.44
N LEU A 168 12.90 -0.15 22.17
CA LEU A 168 13.54 1.15 22.29
C LEU A 168 13.94 1.59 20.88
N GLN A 169 13.29 2.64 20.37
CA GLN A 169 13.67 3.21 19.09
C GLN A 169 14.92 4.06 19.30
N PRO A 170 16.04 3.77 18.62
CA PRO A 170 17.22 4.61 18.73
C PRO A 170 16.95 6.05 18.28
N ALA A 171 17.78 6.98 18.74
CA ALA A 171 17.69 8.37 18.29
C ALA A 171 17.85 8.48 16.77
N LEU A 172 17.12 9.41 16.16
CA LEU A 172 17.28 9.74 14.75
C LEU A 172 18.66 10.37 14.53
N ASN A 173 19.39 9.95 13.49
CA ASN A 173 20.67 10.56 13.16
C ASN A 173 20.49 12.03 12.76
N THR A 174 20.94 12.95 13.62
CA THR A 174 20.82 14.40 13.41
C THR A 174 21.90 14.99 12.50
N GLU A 175 22.97 14.25 12.23
CA GLU A 175 24.05 14.67 11.32
C GLU A 175 23.65 14.47 9.85
N THR A 176 22.75 13.53 9.58
CA THR A 176 22.19 13.33 8.25
C THR A 176 21.08 14.37 7.97
N VAL A 177 21.37 15.33 7.11
CA VAL A 177 20.38 16.29 6.62
C VAL A 177 19.64 15.73 5.41
N PHE A 178 18.32 15.91 5.38
CA PHE A 178 17.53 15.59 4.20
C PHE A 178 18.07 16.34 2.98
N SER A 179 18.29 15.63 1.87
CA SER A 179 18.67 16.25 0.61
C SER A 179 18.05 15.53 -0.57
N ILE A 180 17.87 16.27 -1.67
CA ILE A 180 17.35 15.73 -2.92
C ILE A 180 18.26 16.14 -4.06
N LYS A 181 18.79 15.15 -4.78
CA LYS A 181 19.52 15.34 -6.04
C LYS A 181 18.59 15.03 -7.19
N ARG A 182 18.54 15.92 -8.16
CA ARG A 182 17.81 15.72 -9.42
C ARG A 182 18.82 15.50 -10.53
N ALA A 183 18.61 14.49 -11.36
CA ALA A 183 19.43 14.31 -12.56
C ALA A 183 18.60 14.66 -13.81
N GLY A 184 19.24 15.36 -14.74
CA GLY A 184 18.70 15.62 -16.07
C GLY A 184 18.88 14.40 -16.96
N GLY A 185 17.85 14.06 -17.72
CA GLY A 185 17.82 12.91 -18.61
C GLY A 185 16.50 12.86 -19.37
N PRO A 186 16.28 11.85 -20.24
CA PRO A 186 15.01 11.69 -20.94
C PRO A 186 13.84 11.43 -19.97
N PHE A 187 14.14 10.94 -18.76
CA PHE A 187 13.21 10.74 -17.66
C PHE A 187 13.73 11.47 -16.42
N PRO A 188 12.92 12.29 -15.74
CA PRO A 188 13.32 12.92 -14.49
C PRO A 188 13.66 11.88 -13.42
N GLU A 189 14.83 12.03 -12.83
CA GLU A 189 15.32 11.19 -11.73
C GLU A 189 15.49 12.01 -10.45
N TYR A 190 15.09 11.42 -9.34
CA TYR A 190 15.19 11.98 -7.99
C TYR A 190 15.92 10.98 -7.10
N LEU A 191 16.97 11.43 -6.42
CA LEU A 191 17.65 10.68 -5.37
C LEU A 191 17.59 11.48 -4.08
N GLU A 192 16.73 11.03 -3.18
CA GLU A 192 16.55 11.58 -1.84
C GLU A 192 17.48 10.83 -0.87
N SER A 193 18.05 11.56 0.09
CA SER A 193 18.83 11.05 1.22
C SER A 193 18.18 11.55 2.50
N PHE A 194 17.94 10.68 3.48
CA PHE A 194 17.19 11.02 4.69
C PHE A 194 17.79 10.34 5.94
N PRO A 195 17.61 10.93 7.13
CA PRO A 195 18.12 10.37 8.37
C PRO A 195 17.39 9.08 8.77
N GLN A 196 18.12 8.19 9.43
CA GLN A 196 17.65 6.91 9.93
C GLN A 196 17.87 6.80 11.45
N HIS A 197 17.06 6.00 12.13
CA HIS A 197 17.20 5.81 13.57
C HIS A 197 18.37 4.88 13.88
N GLY A 198 19.30 5.33 14.71
CA GLY A 198 20.43 4.50 15.15
C GLY A 198 21.41 4.11 14.03
N GLN A 199 21.29 4.70 12.85
CA GLN A 199 22.17 4.44 11.71
C GLN A 199 22.97 5.69 11.36
N THR A 200 24.28 5.52 11.22
CA THR A 200 25.17 6.60 10.75
C THR A 200 24.99 6.84 9.25
N GLU A 201 24.70 5.80 8.47
CA GLU A 201 24.45 5.93 7.05
C GLU A 201 23.02 6.43 6.75
N PRO A 202 22.86 7.29 5.73
CA PRO A 202 21.55 7.78 5.33
C PRO A 202 20.73 6.68 4.66
N GLY A 203 19.41 6.74 4.87
CA GLY A 203 18.46 6.05 4.01
C GLY A 203 18.39 6.76 2.66
N LEU A 204 18.07 6.02 1.61
CA LEU A 204 18.02 6.53 0.25
C LEU A 204 16.67 6.24 -0.39
N HIS A 205 16.15 7.15 -1.19
CA HIS A 205 14.95 6.92 -1.99
C HIS A 205 15.21 7.41 -3.41
N TYR A 206 15.31 6.45 -4.33
CA TYR A 206 15.44 6.71 -5.75
C TYR A 206 14.08 6.62 -6.42
N ARG A 207 13.77 7.60 -7.27
CA ARG A 207 12.56 7.64 -8.08
C ARG A 207 12.89 8.10 -9.49
N ILE A 208 12.30 7.43 -10.48
CA ILE A 208 12.35 7.81 -11.89
C ILE A 208 10.93 7.80 -12.49
N GLU A 209 10.61 8.81 -13.30
CA GLU A 209 9.25 9.05 -13.79
C GLU A 209 9.18 9.15 -15.32
N ASN A 210 8.19 8.49 -15.90
CA ASN A 210 7.88 8.64 -17.32
C ASN A 210 6.82 9.72 -17.49
N THR A 211 7.27 10.98 -17.54
CA THR A 211 6.40 12.15 -17.62
C THR A 211 5.50 12.15 -18.85
N ARG A 212 5.92 11.50 -19.94
CA ARG A 212 5.11 11.35 -21.15
C ARG A 212 3.91 10.46 -20.88
N LEU A 213 4.10 9.29 -20.27
CA LEU A 213 3.00 8.39 -19.87
C LEU A 213 2.10 9.03 -18.81
N LEU A 214 2.69 9.69 -17.82
CA LEU A 214 1.93 10.38 -16.76
C LEU A 214 1.06 11.54 -17.27
N ALA A 215 1.45 12.14 -18.40
CA ALA A 215 0.70 13.21 -19.07
C ALA A 215 -0.35 12.69 -20.07
N GLN A 216 -0.31 11.42 -20.46
CA GLN A 216 -1.31 10.83 -21.34
C GLN A 216 -2.66 10.69 -20.63
N ALA A 217 -3.73 11.05 -21.33
CA ALA A 217 -5.09 10.86 -20.85
C ALA A 217 -5.41 9.37 -20.72
N GLY A 218 -5.99 8.97 -19.59
CA GLY A 218 -6.36 7.59 -19.27
C GLY A 218 -5.30 6.83 -18.47
N SER A 219 -4.06 7.33 -18.37
CA SER A 219 -2.98 6.66 -17.63
C SER A 219 -3.16 6.73 -16.12
N ARG A 220 -3.79 7.79 -15.60
CA ARG A 220 -3.97 8.03 -14.15
C ARG A 220 -5.43 8.02 -13.72
N GLU A 221 -6.34 8.12 -14.67
CA GLU A 221 -7.76 8.35 -14.44
C GLU A 221 -8.50 7.05 -14.07
N GLN A 222 -8.04 5.90 -14.57
CA GLN A 222 -8.69 4.60 -14.36
C GLN A 222 -7.65 3.47 -14.34
N ASP A 223 -7.88 2.49 -13.47
CA ASP A 223 -7.10 1.26 -13.35
C ASP A 223 -5.60 1.46 -13.14
N SER A 224 -5.17 2.56 -12.53
CA SER A 224 -3.76 2.74 -12.21
C SER A 224 -3.37 1.98 -10.94
N LEU A 225 -2.18 1.41 -10.95
CA LEU A 225 -1.73 0.42 -9.95
C LEU A 225 -0.42 0.86 -9.31
N LEU A 226 -0.31 0.67 -8.00
CA LEU A 226 0.97 0.66 -7.30
C LEU A 226 1.31 -0.77 -6.86
N LEU A 227 2.35 -1.36 -7.44
CA LEU A 227 2.92 -2.62 -6.96
C LEU A 227 4.01 -2.32 -5.94
N ILE A 228 3.94 -2.94 -4.76
CA ILE A 228 4.91 -2.77 -3.67
C ILE A 228 5.56 -4.10 -3.31
N THR A 229 6.89 -4.10 -3.22
CA THR A 229 7.68 -5.24 -2.73
C THR A 229 8.68 -4.80 -1.67
N VAL A 230 8.68 -5.51 -0.55
CA VAL A 230 9.64 -5.33 0.54
C VAL A 230 10.51 -6.57 0.61
N PHE A 231 11.83 -6.40 0.66
CA PHE A 231 12.77 -7.52 0.68
C PHE A 231 14.05 -7.15 1.44
N ASN A 232 14.85 -8.14 1.87
CA ASN A 232 16.06 -7.86 2.62
C ASN A 232 17.25 -7.62 1.68
N ASP A 233 17.67 -8.66 0.98
CA ASP A 233 18.91 -8.73 0.20
C ASP A 233 18.78 -9.69 -0.99
N ALA A 234 19.89 -10.03 -1.64
CA ALA A 234 19.94 -10.93 -2.80
C ALA A 234 19.30 -12.30 -2.56
N GLN A 235 19.29 -12.82 -1.32
CA GLN A 235 18.68 -14.11 -1.01
C GLN A 235 17.15 -14.06 -1.05
N SER A 236 16.58 -12.85 -0.96
CA SER A 236 15.12 -12.65 -0.95
C SER A 236 14.46 -12.90 -2.30
N TRP A 237 15.23 -12.98 -3.40
CA TRP A 237 14.70 -13.30 -4.73
C TRP A 237 14.38 -14.79 -4.91
N GLY A 238 14.89 -15.65 -4.02
CA GLY A 238 14.89 -17.10 -4.16
C GLY A 238 16.21 -17.66 -4.72
N THR A 239 16.42 -18.97 -4.57
CA THR A 239 17.64 -19.65 -5.04
C THR A 239 17.82 -19.48 -6.55
N ASN A 240 19.02 -19.08 -6.99
CA ASN A 240 19.38 -18.83 -8.39
C ASN A 240 18.54 -17.76 -9.10
N ARG A 241 17.93 -16.85 -8.34
CA ARG A 241 17.15 -15.73 -8.87
C ARG A 241 17.77 -14.40 -8.49
N SER A 242 17.37 -13.38 -9.23
CA SER A 242 17.82 -12.01 -9.10
C SER A 242 16.67 -11.04 -9.35
N VAL A 243 16.95 -9.74 -9.22
CA VAL A 243 16.03 -8.68 -9.65
C VAL A 243 15.56 -8.85 -11.10
N THR A 244 16.38 -9.42 -11.98
CA THR A 244 15.99 -9.64 -13.39
C THR A 244 14.81 -10.59 -13.50
N ASP A 245 14.88 -11.75 -12.85
CA ASP A 245 13.84 -12.78 -12.84
C ASP A 245 12.54 -12.25 -12.23
N TYR A 246 12.64 -11.44 -11.17
CA TYR A 246 11.50 -10.77 -10.56
C TYR A 246 10.82 -9.79 -11.55
N PHE A 247 11.60 -8.97 -12.26
CA PHE A 247 11.02 -8.04 -13.24
C PHE A 247 10.43 -8.75 -14.47
N GLU A 248 10.96 -9.91 -14.85
CA GLU A 248 10.35 -10.76 -15.88
C GLU A 248 8.97 -11.26 -15.44
N LEU A 249 8.84 -11.73 -14.19
CA LEU A 249 7.55 -12.12 -13.60
C LEU A 249 6.56 -10.95 -13.56
N VAL A 250 6.98 -9.77 -13.08
CA VAL A 250 6.10 -8.58 -13.06
C VAL A 250 5.68 -8.17 -14.47
N SER A 251 6.60 -8.30 -15.44
CA SER A 251 6.32 -7.98 -16.84
C SER A 251 5.35 -8.98 -17.49
N SER A 252 5.26 -10.22 -17.00
CA SER A 252 4.37 -11.26 -17.53
C SER A 252 2.91 -11.11 -17.09
N LEU A 253 2.59 -10.20 -16.17
CA LEU A 253 1.20 -9.94 -15.77
C LEU A 253 0.43 -9.25 -16.91
N ASP A 254 -0.80 -9.66 -17.17
CA ASP A 254 -1.70 -9.06 -18.17
C ASP A 254 -2.35 -7.78 -17.62
N PHE A 255 -1.50 -6.80 -17.30
CA PHE A 255 -1.88 -5.49 -16.81
C PHE A 255 -1.11 -4.40 -17.55
N PRO A 256 -1.76 -3.29 -17.98
CA PRO A 256 -1.11 -2.23 -18.74
C PRO A 256 0.06 -1.62 -17.96
N LYS A 257 1.30 -1.82 -18.44
CA LYS A 257 2.52 -1.40 -17.73
C LYS A 257 2.61 0.11 -17.60
N GLU A 258 2.09 0.83 -18.59
CA GLU A 258 2.00 2.27 -18.63
C GLU A 258 1.13 2.88 -17.51
N LYS A 259 0.27 2.07 -16.88
CA LYS A 259 -0.56 2.43 -15.72
C LYS A 259 0.03 1.98 -14.38
N MET A 260 1.19 1.30 -14.39
CA MET A 260 1.80 0.71 -13.21
C MET A 260 2.94 1.58 -12.68
N SER A 261 2.83 1.90 -11.39
CA SER A 261 3.95 2.29 -10.55
C SER A 261 4.52 1.06 -9.85
N LEU A 262 5.84 0.91 -9.81
CA LEU A 262 6.49 -0.12 -9.00
C LEU A 262 7.34 0.54 -7.91
N ALA A 263 7.16 0.11 -6.67
CA ALA A 263 7.90 0.59 -5.51
C ALA A 263 8.54 -0.57 -4.75
N LEU A 264 9.86 -0.56 -4.66
CA LEU A 264 10.63 -1.56 -3.94
C LEU A 264 11.25 -0.96 -2.68
N LEU A 265 11.36 -1.72 -1.61
CA LEU A 265 12.10 -1.34 -0.41
C LEU A 265 13.05 -2.47 -0.01
N THR A 266 14.31 -2.12 0.23
CA THR A 266 15.36 -3.04 0.66
C THR A 266 16.15 -2.53 1.85
N SER A 267 16.58 -3.44 2.71
CA SER A 267 17.58 -3.20 3.75
C SER A 267 19.02 -3.47 3.30
N SER A 268 19.24 -3.82 2.03
CA SER A 268 20.56 -4.01 1.43
C SER A 268 20.89 -2.87 0.47
N LYS A 269 21.97 -2.15 0.77
CA LYS A 269 22.46 -1.05 -0.07
C LYS A 269 22.92 -1.54 -1.46
N ASP A 270 23.49 -2.73 -1.52
CA ASP A 270 23.92 -3.34 -2.78
C ASP A 270 22.74 -3.69 -3.68
N GLU A 271 21.67 -4.27 -3.10
CA GLU A 271 20.43 -4.50 -3.84
C GLU A 271 19.77 -3.19 -4.26
N PHE A 272 19.79 -2.15 -3.42
CA PHE A 272 19.29 -0.83 -3.82
C PHE A 272 19.99 -0.33 -5.10
N LEU A 273 21.32 -0.47 -5.20
CA LEU A 273 22.08 -0.09 -6.38
C LEU A 273 21.73 -0.95 -7.61
N ARG A 274 21.56 -2.27 -7.43
CA ARG A 274 21.17 -3.21 -8.50
C ARG A 274 19.76 -2.94 -9.02
N VAL A 275 18.79 -2.77 -8.11
CA VAL A 275 17.41 -2.42 -8.46
C VAL A 275 17.38 -1.07 -9.16
N ARG A 276 18.03 -0.03 -8.61
CA ARG A 276 18.09 1.30 -9.24
C ARG A 276 18.56 1.22 -10.70
N LYS A 277 19.64 0.49 -10.97
CA LYS A 277 20.15 0.27 -12.34
C LYS A 277 19.14 -0.46 -13.22
N THR A 278 18.35 -1.36 -12.66
CA THR A 278 17.28 -2.06 -13.39
C THR A 278 16.13 -1.10 -13.72
N LEU A 279 15.69 -0.28 -12.76
CA LEU A 279 14.60 0.68 -12.95
C LEU A 279 14.89 1.67 -14.08
N SER A 280 16.13 2.18 -14.17
CA SER A 280 16.51 3.12 -15.24
C SER A 280 16.36 2.53 -16.64
N HIS A 281 16.51 1.21 -16.81
CA HIS A 281 16.28 0.55 -18.10
C HIS A 281 14.81 0.22 -18.36
N LYS A 282 14.01 0.01 -17.30
CA LYS A 282 12.61 -0.41 -17.41
C LYS A 282 11.61 0.74 -17.51
N ILE A 283 11.98 1.95 -17.09
CA ILE A 283 11.07 3.12 -17.02
C ILE A 283 10.33 3.45 -18.32
N HIS A 284 10.86 3.07 -19.49
CA HIS A 284 10.19 3.26 -20.77
C HIS A 284 8.80 2.62 -20.84
N HIS A 285 8.55 1.58 -20.04
CA HIS A 285 7.28 0.83 -20.01
C HIS A 285 6.35 1.23 -18.86
N TYR A 286 6.84 1.91 -17.83
CA TYR A 286 6.12 2.14 -16.57
C TYR A 286 5.90 3.62 -16.31
N SER A 287 4.84 3.98 -15.57
CA SER A 287 4.56 5.38 -15.24
C SER A 287 5.59 5.95 -14.25
N ARG A 288 5.95 5.17 -13.23
CA ARG A 288 6.84 5.58 -12.15
C ARG A 288 7.50 4.37 -11.51
N LEU A 289 8.80 4.45 -11.29
CA LEU A 289 9.56 3.39 -10.63
C LEU A 289 10.34 3.97 -9.45
N SER A 290 10.34 3.29 -8.32
CA SER A 290 11.10 3.69 -7.15
C SER A 290 11.72 2.52 -6.40
N VAL A 291 12.85 2.80 -5.74
CA VAL A 291 13.45 1.90 -4.77
C VAL A 291 13.92 2.70 -3.55
N ILE A 292 13.67 2.16 -2.36
CA ILE A 292 14.06 2.72 -1.07
C ILE A 292 15.10 1.81 -0.44
N PHE A 293 16.21 2.40 0.03
CA PHE A 293 17.13 1.76 0.97
C PHE A 293 16.82 2.26 2.37
N ARG A 294 16.49 1.33 3.28
CA ARG A 294 16.28 1.60 4.69
C ARG A 294 16.58 0.34 5.50
N ASN A 295 17.43 0.45 6.52
CA ASN A 295 17.86 -0.69 7.35
C ASN A 295 17.64 -0.49 8.86
N ASP A 296 17.12 0.65 9.29
CA ASP A 296 16.92 0.96 10.72
C ASP A 296 15.76 0.24 11.42
N PHE A 297 14.97 -0.56 10.69
CA PHE A 297 14.01 -1.49 11.31
C PHE A 297 14.56 -2.91 11.42
N SER A 298 15.69 -3.21 10.77
CA SER A 298 16.32 -4.52 10.87
C SER A 298 16.82 -4.76 12.29
N GLN A 299 16.71 -6.01 12.76
CA GLN A 299 17.19 -6.40 14.08
C GLN A 299 18.40 -7.31 13.92
N GLU A 300 19.42 -7.09 14.76
CA GLU A 300 20.58 -7.96 14.82
C GLU A 300 20.18 -9.37 15.25
N GLY A 301 20.79 -10.39 14.64
CA GLY A 301 20.60 -11.80 15.04
C GLY A 301 19.39 -12.52 14.45
N LEU A 302 18.52 -11.87 13.65
CA LEU A 302 17.49 -12.57 12.87
C LEU A 302 18.15 -13.33 11.70
N THR A 303 18.07 -14.66 11.73
CA THR A 303 18.54 -15.55 10.66
C THR A 303 17.40 -16.41 10.14
N ARG A 304 17.59 -17.03 8.95
CA ARG A 304 16.60 -17.97 8.41
C ARG A 304 16.34 -19.16 9.35
N LEU A 305 17.30 -19.53 10.18
CA LEU A 305 17.26 -20.72 11.05
C LEU A 305 16.53 -20.47 12.37
N ASN A 306 16.57 -19.24 12.91
CA ASN A 306 15.98 -18.93 14.22
C ASN A 306 14.65 -18.15 14.13
N ARG A 307 14.21 -17.75 12.93
CA ARG A 307 12.98 -16.95 12.70
C ARG A 307 11.66 -17.62 13.10
N HIS A 308 11.69 -18.86 13.57
CA HIS A 308 10.52 -19.65 13.96
C HIS A 308 10.29 -19.69 15.48
N SER A 309 11.14 -19.06 16.32
CA SER A 309 10.78 -18.86 17.72
C SER A 309 9.77 -17.72 17.84
N ASP A 310 8.79 -17.86 18.76
CA ASP A 310 7.64 -16.95 18.86
C ASP A 310 8.05 -15.48 19.07
N GLU A 311 9.06 -15.23 19.91
CA GLU A 311 9.58 -13.89 20.19
C GLU A 311 10.29 -13.27 18.97
N LEU A 312 11.10 -14.07 18.25
CA LEU A 312 11.77 -13.60 17.03
C LEU A 312 10.76 -13.43 15.88
N GLN A 313 9.70 -14.23 15.86
CA GLN A 313 8.63 -14.13 14.88
C GLN A 313 7.83 -12.83 15.06
N LEU A 314 7.45 -12.48 16.30
CA LEU A 314 6.77 -11.22 16.62
C LEU A 314 7.60 -10.01 16.16
N ASN A 315 8.86 -9.97 16.58
CA ASN A 315 9.78 -8.90 16.25
C ASN A 315 10.01 -8.77 14.73
N ARG A 316 10.13 -9.90 14.02
CA ARG A 316 10.20 -9.93 12.56
C ARG A 316 8.92 -9.39 11.91
N ARG A 317 7.73 -9.79 12.36
CA ARG A 317 6.44 -9.29 11.84
C ARG A 317 6.27 -7.80 12.06
N ARG A 318 6.66 -7.29 13.24
CA ARG A 318 6.71 -5.85 13.55
C ARG A 318 7.62 -5.09 12.59
N MET A 319 8.83 -5.59 12.37
CA MET A 319 9.78 -5.03 11.40
C MET A 319 9.19 -4.99 9.98
N LEU A 320 8.61 -6.11 9.52
CA LEU A 320 8.00 -6.21 8.19
C LEU A 320 6.82 -5.25 8.02
N ALA A 321 5.93 -5.16 9.01
CA ALA A 321 4.82 -4.21 9.00
C ALA A 321 5.30 -2.76 8.87
N ARG A 322 6.35 -2.38 9.60
CA ARG A 322 6.96 -1.04 9.51
C ARG A 322 7.53 -0.77 8.11
N TYR A 323 8.24 -1.72 7.52
CA TYR A 323 8.76 -1.56 6.15
C TYR A 323 7.64 -1.47 5.11
N ARG A 324 6.62 -2.33 5.19
CA ARG A 324 5.46 -2.27 4.27
C ARG A 324 4.76 -0.92 4.40
N ASN A 325 4.44 -0.49 5.61
CA ASN A 325 3.78 0.80 5.83
C ASN A 325 4.63 1.98 5.34
N TYR A 326 5.95 1.96 5.58
CA TYR A 326 6.85 2.99 5.07
C TYR A 326 6.83 3.03 3.53
N ALA A 327 6.98 1.87 2.87
CA ALA A 327 6.97 1.77 1.42
C ALA A 327 5.65 2.30 0.81
N LEU A 328 4.50 1.97 1.43
CA LEU A 328 3.19 2.47 1.05
C LEU A 328 3.10 4.00 1.19
N LEU A 329 3.39 4.53 2.38
CA LEU A 329 3.26 5.96 2.69
C LEU A 329 4.19 6.82 1.83
N SER A 330 5.37 6.30 1.47
CA SER A 330 6.32 7.02 0.60
C SER A 330 5.96 7.00 -0.88
N ASN A 331 5.09 6.09 -1.35
CA ASN A 331 4.85 5.89 -2.77
C ASN A 331 3.40 6.02 -3.22
N LEU A 332 2.41 5.83 -2.35
CA LEU A 332 1.00 5.96 -2.70
C LEU A 332 0.69 7.38 -3.17
N GLN A 333 0.21 7.51 -4.41
CA GLN A 333 -0.24 8.76 -5.00
C GLN A 333 -1.77 8.84 -4.96
N THR A 334 -2.31 10.05 -5.02
CA THR A 334 -3.77 10.30 -5.05
C THR A 334 -4.46 9.65 -6.23
N TRP A 335 -3.74 9.43 -7.32
CA TRP A 335 -4.27 8.88 -8.55
C TRP A 335 -4.19 7.35 -8.63
N HIS A 336 -3.53 6.63 -7.71
CA HIS A 336 -3.57 5.15 -7.74
C HIS A 336 -4.99 4.64 -7.42
N GLN A 337 -5.52 3.69 -8.19
CA GLN A 337 -6.79 3.01 -7.89
C GLN A 337 -6.58 1.67 -7.18
N HIS A 338 -5.45 1.03 -7.45
CA HIS A 338 -5.12 -0.30 -6.95
C HIS A 338 -3.76 -0.32 -6.28
N VAL A 339 -3.60 -1.17 -5.28
CA VAL A 339 -2.31 -1.51 -4.66
C VAL A 339 -2.16 -3.02 -4.73
N LEU A 340 -1.01 -3.49 -5.21
CA LEU A 340 -0.63 -4.90 -5.19
C LEU A 340 0.61 -5.07 -4.32
N TRP A 341 0.48 -5.81 -3.23
CA TRP A 341 1.61 -6.31 -2.46
C TRP A 341 2.08 -7.61 -3.10
N LEU A 342 3.39 -7.72 -3.32
CA LEU A 342 4.00 -8.92 -3.88
C LEU A 342 5.33 -9.20 -3.17
N ASP A 343 5.47 -10.38 -2.58
CA ASP A 343 6.74 -10.81 -1.98
C ASP A 343 7.78 -11.12 -3.09
N ALA A 344 9.06 -10.89 -2.79
CA ALA A 344 10.15 -10.96 -3.76
C ALA A 344 10.49 -12.38 -4.25
N ASP A 345 10.09 -13.40 -3.49
CA ASP A 345 10.33 -14.82 -3.72
C ASP A 345 9.13 -15.53 -4.37
N ILE A 346 8.14 -14.78 -4.89
CA ILE A 346 7.13 -15.35 -5.80
C ILE A 346 7.76 -15.58 -7.18
N VAL A 347 7.49 -16.75 -7.74
CA VAL A 347 8.11 -17.24 -8.98
C VAL A 347 7.13 -17.53 -10.11
N THR A 348 5.85 -17.67 -9.80
CA THR A 348 4.80 -17.91 -10.81
C THR A 348 3.51 -17.26 -10.38
N ILE A 349 2.91 -16.50 -11.29
CA ILE A 349 1.61 -15.85 -11.13
C ILE A 349 0.85 -16.08 -12.45
N PRO A 350 -0.41 -16.57 -12.43
CA PRO A 350 -1.24 -16.60 -13.63
C PRO A 350 -1.36 -15.18 -14.22
N ALA A 351 -1.11 -15.03 -15.52
CA ALA A 351 -0.98 -13.71 -16.15
C ALA A 351 -2.23 -12.84 -15.97
N ASP A 352 -3.42 -13.44 -16.03
CA ASP A 352 -4.73 -12.79 -15.90
C ASP A 352 -5.15 -12.50 -14.44
N LEU A 353 -4.43 -13.01 -13.44
CA LEU A 353 -4.87 -12.98 -12.04
C LEU A 353 -5.05 -11.56 -11.50
N LEU A 354 -4.09 -10.68 -11.76
CA LEU A 354 -4.19 -9.29 -11.30
C LEU A 354 -5.39 -8.56 -11.93
N LEU A 355 -5.67 -8.82 -13.21
CA LEU A 355 -6.81 -8.26 -13.90
C LEU A 355 -8.14 -8.81 -13.36
N LYS A 356 -8.16 -10.10 -13.02
CA LYS A 356 -9.28 -10.78 -12.37
C LYS A 356 -9.56 -10.19 -10.98
N MET A 357 -8.52 -9.96 -10.18
CA MET A 357 -8.63 -9.32 -8.87
C MET A 357 -9.13 -7.88 -8.98
N SER A 358 -8.56 -7.06 -9.88
CA SER A 358 -8.96 -5.66 -10.01
C SER A 358 -10.42 -5.50 -10.48
N ARG A 359 -10.89 -6.38 -11.36
CA ARG A 359 -12.26 -6.38 -11.88
C ARG A 359 -13.28 -7.09 -11.00
N SER A 360 -12.85 -7.76 -9.93
CA SER A 360 -13.75 -8.50 -9.03
C SER A 360 -14.73 -7.61 -8.26
N GLY A 361 -14.43 -6.31 -8.13
CA GLY A 361 -15.20 -5.38 -7.31
C GLY A 361 -15.01 -5.57 -5.79
N LEU A 362 -14.08 -6.43 -5.38
CA LEU A 362 -13.76 -6.71 -3.98
C LEU A 362 -12.73 -5.70 -3.42
N ASP A 363 -12.72 -5.50 -2.11
CA ASP A 363 -11.84 -4.53 -1.43
C ASP A 363 -10.40 -5.03 -1.32
N ILE A 364 -10.24 -6.24 -0.79
CA ILE A 364 -8.97 -6.85 -0.39
C ILE A 364 -9.03 -8.32 -0.82
N VAL A 365 -8.09 -8.76 -1.64
CA VAL A 365 -8.12 -10.09 -2.27
C VAL A 365 -6.73 -10.73 -2.24
N THR A 366 -6.65 -11.98 -1.79
CA THR A 366 -5.42 -12.78 -1.82
C THR A 366 -5.68 -14.12 -2.56
N PRO A 367 -4.76 -14.58 -3.43
CA PRO A 367 -4.81 -15.92 -3.99
C PRO A 367 -4.26 -16.95 -2.99
N MET A 368 -4.39 -18.24 -3.30
CA MET A 368 -3.62 -19.25 -2.56
C MET A 368 -2.16 -19.21 -3.01
N CYS A 369 -1.22 -19.25 -2.06
CA CYS A 369 0.19 -19.37 -2.37
C CYS A 369 0.67 -20.78 -2.06
N SER A 370 1.14 -21.49 -3.08
CA SER A 370 1.69 -22.83 -2.93
C SER A 370 3.20 -22.83 -3.07
N ARG A 371 3.87 -23.81 -2.45
CA ARG A 371 5.31 -24.04 -2.64
C ARG A 371 5.56 -25.49 -3.02
N ARG A 372 6.41 -25.69 -4.04
CA ARG A 372 6.86 -27.03 -4.45
C ARG A 372 7.89 -27.56 -3.46
N TYR A 373 7.90 -28.86 -3.22
CA TYR A 373 8.89 -29.48 -2.34
C TYR A 373 10.31 -29.42 -2.90
N ASN A 374 10.45 -29.52 -4.22
CA ASN A 374 11.69 -29.29 -4.96
C ASN A 374 11.38 -28.85 -6.40
N TYR A 375 12.40 -28.49 -7.18
CA TYR A 375 12.21 -28.02 -8.56
C TYR A 375 11.69 -29.12 -9.52
N ASP A 376 12.02 -30.38 -9.26
CA ASP A 376 11.75 -31.52 -10.12
C ASP A 376 10.37 -32.17 -9.85
N ASN A 377 9.82 -31.96 -8.65
CA ASN A 377 8.54 -32.50 -8.21
C ASN A 377 7.40 -31.49 -8.47
N LYS A 378 6.27 -32.01 -8.95
CA LYS A 378 5.02 -31.25 -9.11
C LYS A 378 4.21 -31.14 -7.82
N ASP A 379 4.52 -31.97 -6.81
CA ASP A 379 3.86 -31.89 -5.52
C ASP A 379 4.14 -30.54 -4.86
N SER A 380 3.08 -29.96 -4.30
CA SER A 380 3.14 -28.68 -3.61
C SER A 380 2.20 -28.68 -2.41
N TYR A 381 2.44 -27.75 -1.49
CA TYR A 381 1.65 -27.55 -0.29
C TYR A 381 1.28 -26.07 -0.14
N ASP A 382 0.22 -25.80 0.62
CA ASP A 382 -0.18 -24.44 0.99
C ASP A 382 0.91 -23.79 1.84
N TYR A 383 1.53 -22.76 1.28
CA TYR A 383 2.70 -22.11 1.86
C TYR A 383 2.31 -20.95 2.77
N ASP A 384 1.30 -20.17 2.37
CA ASP A 384 0.88 -18.98 3.11
C ASP A 384 -0.32 -19.26 3.99
N LEU A 385 -0.04 -19.79 5.19
CA LEU A 385 -1.04 -20.12 6.20
C LEU A 385 -1.56 -18.89 6.97
N ASN A 386 -1.23 -17.66 6.54
CA ASN A 386 -1.78 -16.44 7.13
C ASN A 386 -3.16 -16.10 6.54
N ALA A 387 -3.53 -16.68 5.41
CA ALA A 387 -4.84 -16.52 4.79
C ALA A 387 -5.82 -17.57 5.32
N TRP A 388 -6.77 -17.16 6.16
CA TRP A 388 -7.73 -18.07 6.79
C TRP A 388 -9.06 -17.41 7.14
N VAL A 389 -10.07 -18.25 7.39
CA VAL A 389 -11.40 -17.88 7.87
C VAL A 389 -11.79 -18.77 9.05
N GLY A 390 -12.51 -18.23 10.03
CA GLY A 390 -13.01 -18.96 11.19
C GLY A 390 -12.52 -18.38 12.51
N HIS A 391 -12.47 -19.19 13.56
CA HIS A 391 -12.08 -18.72 14.89
C HIS A 391 -10.70 -19.23 15.28
N ARG A 392 -9.97 -18.37 15.98
CA ARG A 392 -8.76 -18.72 16.72
C ARG A 392 -9.02 -18.73 18.22
N LYS A 393 -8.11 -19.36 18.94
CA LYS A 393 -8.11 -19.35 20.41
C LYS A 393 -8.03 -17.91 20.90
N VAL A 394 -8.79 -17.62 21.96
CA VAL A 394 -8.81 -16.32 22.66
C VAL A 394 -7.99 -16.45 23.94
N ARG A 395 -7.17 -15.44 24.25
CA ARG A 395 -6.33 -15.42 25.47
C ARG A 395 -7.21 -15.34 26.72
N PRO A 396 -7.11 -16.29 27.68
CA PRO A 396 -7.76 -16.16 28.98
C PRO A 396 -7.21 -14.97 29.76
N ALA A 397 -8.06 -14.34 30.59
CA ALA A 397 -7.62 -13.35 31.57
C ALA A 397 -6.59 -14.04 32.50
N ASN A 398 -5.36 -13.51 32.58
CA ASN A 398 -4.22 -14.03 33.36
C ASN A 398 -3.27 -15.04 32.67
N THR A 399 -3.33 -15.23 31.35
CA THR A 399 -2.26 -15.95 30.62
C THR A 399 -1.23 -14.98 30.05
N GLU A 400 0.05 -15.15 30.40
CA GLU A 400 1.16 -14.33 29.88
C GLU A 400 1.68 -14.85 28.53
N ASN A 401 1.98 -16.15 28.43
CA ASN A 401 2.58 -16.79 27.25
C ASN A 401 1.52 -17.43 26.34
N PHE A 402 0.55 -16.63 25.91
CA PHE A 402 -0.49 -17.11 25.00
C PHE A 402 -0.04 -17.02 23.55
N VAL A 403 -0.05 -18.14 22.83
CA VAL A 403 0.16 -18.19 21.39
C VAL A 403 -1.19 -18.39 20.71
N PRO A 404 -1.64 -17.44 19.85
CA PRO A 404 -2.87 -17.63 19.09
C PRO A 404 -2.72 -18.85 18.18
N GLY A 405 -3.81 -19.59 18.02
CA GLY A 405 -3.80 -20.80 17.20
C GLY A 405 -5.19 -21.13 16.70
N PRO A 406 -5.31 -22.01 15.71
CA PRO A 406 -6.60 -22.36 15.13
C PRO A 406 -7.51 -23.00 16.20
N LEU A 407 -8.79 -22.62 16.18
CA LEU A 407 -9.88 -23.32 16.86
C LEU A 407 -10.79 -23.99 15.83
N SER A 408 -11.30 -23.18 14.89
CA SER A 408 -12.08 -23.63 13.73
C SER A 408 -11.61 -22.97 12.44
N ALA A 409 -10.39 -22.41 12.45
CA ALA A 409 -9.81 -21.72 11.31
C ALA A 409 -9.50 -22.71 10.18
N ARG A 410 -9.92 -22.34 8.96
CA ARG A 410 -9.67 -23.04 7.70
C ARG A 410 -8.78 -22.18 6.82
N ASN A 411 -7.71 -22.76 6.29
CA ASN A 411 -6.77 -22.06 5.40
C ASN A 411 -7.26 -22.12 3.94
N MET A 412 -6.53 -21.48 3.03
CA MET A 412 -6.87 -21.44 1.61
C MET A 412 -7.04 -22.83 0.98
N HIS A 413 -6.18 -23.80 1.35
CA HIS A 413 -6.34 -25.18 0.90
C HIS A 413 -7.72 -25.78 1.26
N ASP A 414 -8.19 -25.57 2.49
CA ASP A 414 -9.47 -26.12 2.97
C ASP A 414 -10.68 -25.52 2.23
N LEU A 415 -10.47 -24.40 1.53
CA LEU A 415 -11.49 -23.61 0.84
C LEU A 415 -11.52 -23.88 -0.68
N VAL A 416 -10.61 -24.69 -1.22
CA VAL A 416 -10.55 -25.01 -2.67
C VAL A 416 -11.84 -25.65 -3.18
N GLY A 417 -12.51 -26.45 -2.33
CA GLY A 417 -13.76 -27.13 -2.64
C GLY A 417 -15.00 -26.22 -2.62
N GLU A 418 -14.89 -24.98 -2.16
CA GLU A 418 -16.02 -24.05 -2.09
C GLU A 418 -16.53 -23.69 -3.50
N LYS A 419 -17.84 -23.49 -3.65
CA LYS A 419 -18.45 -23.27 -4.98
C LYS A 419 -18.07 -21.91 -5.57
N GLN A 420 -17.96 -20.90 -4.71
CA GLN A 420 -17.65 -19.53 -5.08
C GLN A 420 -16.21 -19.42 -5.62
N ALA A 421 -15.98 -18.44 -6.49
CA ALA A 421 -14.63 -18.14 -6.99
C ALA A 421 -13.80 -17.38 -5.93
N ALA A 422 -14.46 -16.58 -5.09
CA ALA A 422 -13.88 -15.91 -3.94
C ALA A 422 -14.71 -16.17 -2.69
N VAL A 423 -14.04 -16.31 -1.55
CA VAL A 423 -14.63 -16.62 -0.24
C VAL A 423 -14.21 -15.56 0.78
N PRO A 424 -15.05 -15.20 1.76
CA PRO A 424 -14.66 -14.25 2.80
C PRO A 424 -13.54 -14.82 3.68
N LEU A 425 -12.63 -13.95 4.14
CA LEU A 425 -11.54 -14.28 5.04
C LEU A 425 -11.54 -13.38 6.27
N ASP A 426 -11.07 -13.91 7.40
CA ASP A 426 -10.81 -13.14 8.63
C ASP A 426 -9.37 -12.63 8.69
N SER A 427 -8.48 -13.23 7.89
CA SER A 427 -7.06 -12.91 7.80
C SER A 427 -6.55 -13.17 6.39
N VAL A 428 -5.56 -12.40 5.93
CA VAL A 428 -4.96 -12.53 4.59
C VAL A 428 -3.48 -12.88 4.65
N GLY A 429 -2.98 -13.40 3.54
CA GLY A 429 -1.57 -13.61 3.28
C GLY A 429 -0.86 -12.34 2.78
N GLY A 430 0.47 -12.38 2.82
CA GLY A 430 1.34 -11.30 2.32
C GLY A 430 2.02 -11.61 1.00
N THR A 431 2.00 -12.88 0.59
CA THR A 431 2.72 -13.39 -0.60
C THR A 431 2.30 -12.69 -1.89
N MET A 432 0.99 -12.60 -2.11
CA MET A 432 0.37 -11.70 -3.09
C MET A 432 -0.94 -11.19 -2.51
N LEU A 433 -1.10 -9.87 -2.41
CA LEU A 433 -2.29 -9.25 -1.81
C LEU A 433 -2.70 -8.02 -2.61
N TYR A 434 -3.85 -8.10 -3.25
CA TYR A 434 -4.48 -6.98 -3.92
C TYR A 434 -5.36 -6.20 -2.94
N VAL A 435 -5.28 -4.87 -2.99
CA VAL A 435 -6.04 -3.95 -2.15
C VAL A 435 -6.51 -2.77 -3.00
N ARG A 436 -7.78 -2.37 -2.90
CA ARG A 436 -8.23 -1.07 -3.44
C ARG A 436 -7.46 0.05 -2.77
N ALA A 437 -6.86 0.96 -3.54
CA ALA A 437 -5.99 2.00 -3.00
C ALA A 437 -6.67 2.88 -1.94
N ASP A 438 -8.00 3.08 -2.05
CA ASP A 438 -8.75 3.86 -1.08
C ASP A 438 -8.82 3.24 0.32
N VAL A 439 -8.79 1.91 0.41
CA VAL A 439 -8.74 1.18 1.70
C VAL A 439 -7.52 1.64 2.52
N HIS A 440 -6.37 1.76 1.86
CA HIS A 440 -5.16 2.30 2.49
C HIS A 440 -5.27 3.79 2.82
N ARG A 441 -5.97 4.59 2.00
CA ARG A 441 -6.18 6.03 2.29
C ARG A 441 -7.09 6.26 3.49
N GLN A 442 -8.01 5.34 3.79
CA GLN A 442 -8.82 5.37 5.01
C GLN A 442 -8.04 4.94 6.26
N GLY A 443 -6.76 4.58 6.14
CA GLY A 443 -5.89 4.25 7.28
C GLY A 443 -5.72 2.75 7.54
N VAL A 444 -6.25 1.87 6.69
CA VAL A 444 -5.95 0.43 6.79
C VAL A 444 -4.49 0.20 6.38
N VAL A 445 -3.68 -0.24 7.34
CA VAL A 445 -2.25 -0.52 7.17
C VAL A 445 -1.89 -1.81 7.90
N PHE A 446 -0.69 -2.35 7.68
CA PHE A 446 -0.22 -3.52 8.41
C PHE A 446 0.06 -3.15 9.86
N PRO A 447 -0.64 -3.72 10.86
CA PRO A 447 -0.38 -3.36 12.24
C PRO A 447 1.03 -3.76 12.66
N ALA A 448 1.79 -2.84 13.24
CA ALA A 448 3.15 -3.10 13.71
C ALA A 448 3.19 -3.75 15.11
N HIS A 449 2.04 -3.91 15.75
CA HIS A 449 1.85 -4.54 17.04
C HIS A 449 0.61 -5.42 16.96
N TYR A 450 0.45 -6.33 17.91
CA TYR A 450 -0.82 -7.06 18.04
C TYR A 450 -1.93 -6.07 18.37
N ILE A 451 -3.03 -6.10 17.62
CA ILE A 451 -4.18 -5.22 17.85
C ILE A 451 -5.36 -5.93 18.50
N ILE A 452 -5.39 -7.26 18.43
CA ILE A 452 -6.44 -8.07 19.05
C ILE A 452 -6.06 -8.33 20.50
N GLY A 453 -6.96 -7.92 21.41
CA GLY A 453 -6.76 -8.02 22.86
C GLY A 453 -5.82 -6.96 23.43
N SER A 454 -5.57 -5.88 22.69
CA SER A 454 -4.75 -4.75 23.16
C SER A 454 -5.52 -3.87 24.12
N GLU A 455 -4.85 -3.47 25.19
CA GLU A 455 -5.35 -2.60 26.25
C GLU A 455 -4.35 -1.47 26.50
N TRP A 456 -4.76 -0.41 27.20
CA TRP A 456 -3.86 0.71 27.53
C TRP A 456 -2.57 0.31 28.25
N GLY A 457 -2.61 -0.76 29.05
CA GLY A 457 -1.47 -1.25 29.83
C GLY A 457 -0.75 -2.46 29.22
N ARG A 458 -1.31 -3.11 28.18
CA ARG A 458 -0.79 -4.40 27.70
C ARG A 458 -1.00 -4.59 26.21
N GLU A 459 0.05 -5.01 25.51
CA GLU A 459 -0.04 -5.34 24.09
C GLU A 459 -0.98 -6.55 23.92
N GLY A 460 -1.67 -6.57 22.79
CA GLY A 460 -2.49 -7.70 22.37
C GLY A 460 -1.68 -8.99 22.24
N TYR A 461 -2.35 -10.02 21.77
CA TYR A 461 -1.75 -11.33 21.56
C TYR A 461 -1.92 -11.82 20.13
N ASP A 462 -2.66 -11.07 19.31
CA ASP A 462 -3.03 -11.53 18.00
C ASP A 462 -3.27 -10.39 16.99
N GLY A 463 -3.26 -10.74 15.71
CA GLY A 463 -3.50 -9.79 14.61
C GLY A 463 -2.36 -8.79 14.43
N ILE A 464 -1.15 -9.27 14.15
CA ILE A 464 -0.03 -8.41 13.71
C ILE A 464 0.13 -8.51 12.20
N GLU A 465 0.64 -7.44 11.58
CA GLU A 465 1.05 -7.43 10.17
C GLU A 465 -0.09 -7.84 9.21
N THR A 466 0.02 -8.94 8.46
CA THR A 466 -1.02 -9.37 7.51
C THR A 466 -2.24 -9.95 8.24
N GLU A 467 -2.01 -10.62 9.37
CA GLU A 467 -3.08 -11.24 10.16
C GLU A 467 -3.96 -10.23 10.89
N GLY A 468 -3.43 -9.03 11.16
CA GLY A 468 -4.20 -7.91 11.70
C GLY A 468 -4.86 -7.02 10.63
N PHE A 469 -4.53 -7.23 9.35
CA PHE A 469 -4.94 -6.32 8.27
C PHE A 469 -6.46 -6.30 8.09
N CYS A 470 -7.08 -7.47 8.01
CA CYS A 470 -8.53 -7.62 7.85
C CYS A 470 -9.30 -7.17 9.08
N TYR A 471 -8.79 -7.47 10.28
CA TYR A 471 -9.38 -6.99 11.53
C TYR A 471 -9.45 -5.46 11.55
N ASN A 472 -8.38 -4.77 11.15
CA ASN A 472 -8.37 -3.31 10.99
C ASN A 472 -9.38 -2.85 9.92
N ALA A 473 -9.37 -3.47 8.74
CA ALA A 473 -10.25 -3.13 7.64
C ALA A 473 -11.75 -3.26 7.95
N HIS A 474 -12.12 -4.28 8.74
CA HIS A 474 -13.51 -4.58 9.09
C HIS A 474 -14.20 -3.44 9.86
N PHE A 475 -13.48 -2.71 10.72
CA PHE A 475 -14.05 -1.56 11.44
C PHE A 475 -14.42 -0.40 10.53
N LEU A 476 -13.86 -0.36 9.33
CA LEU A 476 -14.15 0.65 8.30
C LEU A 476 -15.14 0.15 7.24
N GLY A 477 -15.70 -1.05 7.43
CA GLY A 477 -16.70 -1.64 6.53
C GLY A 477 -16.13 -2.35 5.30
N TYR A 478 -14.81 -2.48 5.19
CA TYR A 478 -14.16 -3.23 4.12
C TYR A 478 -14.12 -4.73 4.43
N LYS A 479 -14.05 -5.57 3.39
CA LYS A 479 -14.04 -7.03 3.55
C LYS A 479 -12.82 -7.68 2.90
N CYS A 480 -12.27 -8.69 3.55
CA CYS A 480 -11.22 -9.53 3.00
C CYS A 480 -11.76 -10.76 2.30
N TRP A 481 -11.08 -11.14 1.21
CA TRP A 481 -11.48 -12.25 0.36
C TRP A 481 -10.28 -13.10 -0.07
N GLY A 482 -10.51 -14.40 -0.18
CA GLY A 482 -9.57 -15.38 -0.73
C GLY A 482 -10.07 -15.91 -2.05
N MET A 483 -9.17 -16.08 -3.03
CA MET A 483 -9.42 -16.82 -4.27
C MET A 483 -8.67 -18.17 -4.23
N PRO A 484 -9.22 -19.21 -3.56
CA PRO A 484 -8.47 -20.45 -3.27
C PRO A 484 -8.14 -21.29 -4.51
N LYS A 485 -8.83 -21.05 -5.64
CA LYS A 485 -8.59 -21.72 -6.92
C LYS A 485 -7.54 -21.01 -7.79
N GLU A 486 -7.18 -19.78 -7.44
CA GLU A 486 -6.12 -19.04 -8.09
C GLU A 486 -4.83 -19.27 -7.33
N ILE A 487 -3.84 -19.88 -7.98
CA ILE A 487 -2.62 -20.35 -7.32
C ILE A 487 -1.41 -19.54 -7.83
N VAL A 488 -0.68 -18.94 -6.89
CA VAL A 488 0.66 -18.42 -7.13
C VAL A 488 1.70 -19.35 -6.50
N TYR A 489 2.93 -19.34 -7.02
CA TYR A 489 4.00 -20.18 -6.48
C TYR A 489 5.11 -19.37 -5.86
N HIS A 490 5.50 -19.76 -4.66
CA HIS A 490 6.71 -19.32 -3.97
C HIS A 490 7.94 -20.12 -4.43
N ALA A 491 9.11 -19.51 -4.36
CA ALA A 491 10.40 -20.14 -4.66
C ALA A 491 10.67 -21.37 -3.77
N VAL A 492 11.33 -22.38 -4.32
CA VAL A 492 11.70 -23.62 -3.60
C VAL A 492 12.68 -23.35 -2.48
#